data_AF-A0A7Z9QYC6-F1
#
_entry.id   AF-A0A7Z9QYC6-F1
#
_cell.length_a   1.000
_cell.length_b   1.000
_cell.length_c   1.000
_cell.angle_alpha   90.00
_cell.angle_beta   90.00
_cell.angle_gamma   90.00
#
_symmetry.space_group_name_H-M   'P 1'
#
loop_
_entity.id
_entity.type
_entity.pdbx_description
1 polymer ?
#
loop_
_entity_poly.entity_id
_entity_poly.type
_entity_poly.pdbx_seq_one_letter_code
_entity_poly.pdbx_strand_id
1 'polypeptide(L)'
;MSWSLNPNTMVITMTMSPYQDPIQFVIGPIHEYMHAYQTVYGYSEKAVASNQMGQSLWRGPSWWMEGSATFVSSLYCYQNPVLFEDITDRWDWEAYSRDLNTHLNNYKKSRKTIQQGATYDDWNLLENENLVHEIIYSGGSIACVFLIQQCRSLQKFMEIFPLIPEIGWGEAFKKSFGMPVEAFYMKFQKFVANAKVSKETPSEKESWCGFLKER
;
A
#
# COMPACT_ATOMS: atom_id res chain seq x y z
N MET A 1 12.30 15.12 16.46
CA MET A 1 10.98 15.16 15.81
C MET A 1 9.92 15.12 16.89
N SER A 2 9.08 16.15 17.01
CA SER A 2 7.98 16.21 17.97
C SER A 2 6.68 16.39 17.20
N TRP A 3 5.71 15.50 17.42
CA TRP A 3 4.38 15.60 16.85
C TRP A 3 3.42 16.08 17.94
N SER A 4 2.60 17.10 17.64
CA SER A 4 1.44 17.47 18.47
C SER A 4 0.17 17.31 17.64
N LEU A 5 -0.76 16.48 18.08
CA LEU A 5 -2.09 16.34 17.46
C LEU A 5 -3.01 17.42 18.04
N ASN A 6 -3.46 18.35 17.20
CA ASN A 6 -4.59 19.23 17.49
C ASN A 6 -5.82 18.67 16.75
N PRO A 7 -6.81 18.09 17.44
CA PRO A 7 -7.79 17.17 16.84
C PRO A 7 -8.84 17.79 15.90
N ASN A 8 -8.81 19.11 15.66
CA ASN A 8 -9.82 19.77 14.83
C ASN A 8 -9.43 19.92 13.34
N THR A 9 -8.16 19.73 13.02
CA THR A 9 -7.65 19.84 11.64
C THR A 9 -6.43 18.95 11.48
N MET A 10 -6.50 18.00 10.56
CA MET A 10 -5.35 17.25 10.11
C MET A 10 -4.73 17.97 8.92
N VAL A 11 -3.50 18.45 9.10
CA VAL A 11 -2.72 19.09 8.04
C VAL A 11 -1.66 18.11 7.57
N ILE A 12 -1.74 17.70 6.32
CA ILE A 12 -0.67 16.97 5.63
C ILE A 12 0.18 18.02 4.91
N THR A 13 1.47 18.10 5.25
CA THR A 13 2.42 18.97 4.56
C THR A 13 3.39 18.10 3.77
N MET A 14 3.26 18.12 2.46
CA MET A 14 4.22 17.48 1.56
C MET A 14 5.16 18.54 1.00
N THR A 15 6.47 18.29 1.07
CA THR A 15 7.47 19.11 0.38
C THR A 15 7.92 18.35 -0.85
N MET A 16 7.39 18.72 -2.01
CA MET A 16 7.77 18.12 -3.29
C MET A 16 8.17 19.22 -4.27
N SER A 17 9.19 18.95 -5.09
CA SER A 17 9.55 19.82 -6.20
C SER A 17 8.78 19.36 -7.45
N PRO A 18 7.84 20.16 -7.99
CA PRO A 18 7.02 19.76 -9.14
C PRO A 18 7.83 19.59 -10.44
N TYR A 19 9.10 20.02 -10.46
CA TYR A 19 9.95 20.00 -11.65
C TYR A 19 10.67 18.67 -11.90
N GLN A 20 10.72 17.76 -10.91
CA GLN A 20 11.48 16.51 -11.03
C GLN A 20 10.59 15.30 -11.33
N ASP A 21 9.34 15.29 -10.84
CA ASP A 21 8.40 14.20 -11.07
C ASP A 21 6.94 14.70 -10.95
N PRO A 22 6.33 15.16 -12.05
CA PRO A 22 4.97 15.70 -12.04
C PRO A 22 3.91 14.65 -11.72
N ILE A 23 4.17 13.37 -12.04
CA ILE A 23 3.27 12.26 -11.70
C ILE A 23 3.21 12.08 -10.17
N GLN A 24 4.37 12.09 -9.51
CA GLN A 24 4.43 11.97 -8.06
C GLN A 24 3.78 13.16 -7.35
N PHE A 25 3.72 14.34 -7.97
CA PHE A 25 2.99 15.48 -7.43
C PHE A 25 1.47 15.24 -7.32
N VAL A 26 0.92 14.31 -8.10
CA VAL A 26 -0.50 13.88 -8.03
C VAL A 26 -0.66 12.66 -7.12
N ILE A 27 0.17 11.63 -7.32
CA ILE A 27 0.06 10.36 -6.57
C ILE A 27 0.39 10.57 -5.09
N GLY A 28 1.43 11.36 -4.78
CA GLY A 28 1.93 11.60 -3.43
C GLY A 28 0.87 12.12 -2.46
N PRO A 29 0.14 13.21 -2.78
CA PRO A 29 -0.95 13.70 -1.92
C PRO A 29 -2.03 12.66 -1.62
N ILE A 30 -2.32 11.77 -2.57
CA ILE A 30 -3.31 10.71 -2.38
C ILE A 30 -2.74 9.59 -1.50
N HIS A 31 -1.45 9.26 -1.63
CA HIS A 31 -0.72 8.35 -0.73
C HIS A 31 -0.79 8.85 0.73
N GLU A 32 -0.51 10.12 0.96
CA GLU A 32 -0.59 10.69 2.31
C GLU A 32 -2.04 10.80 2.83
N TYR A 33 -3.00 11.09 1.95
CA TYR A 33 -4.41 11.02 2.31
C TYR A 33 -4.83 9.61 2.75
N MET A 34 -4.24 8.55 2.17
CA MET A 34 -4.46 7.19 2.64
C MET A 34 -3.90 6.97 4.05
N HIS A 35 -2.74 7.54 4.39
CA HIS A 35 -2.23 7.49 5.77
C HIS A 35 -3.11 8.21 6.79
N ALA A 36 -3.72 9.32 6.38
CA ALA A 36 -4.74 9.98 7.15
C ALA A 36 -5.97 9.11 7.38
N TYR A 37 -6.49 8.51 6.32
CA TYR A 37 -7.63 7.59 6.38
C TYR A 37 -7.32 6.40 7.30
N GLN A 38 -6.15 5.77 7.14
CA GLN A 38 -5.65 4.73 8.01
C GLN A 38 -5.54 5.20 9.47
N THR A 39 -5.11 6.44 9.70
CA THR A 39 -4.99 7.01 11.04
C THR A 39 -6.35 7.15 11.72
N VAL A 40 -7.38 7.62 11.01
CA VAL A 40 -8.73 7.76 11.56
C VAL A 40 -9.27 6.42 12.07
N TYR A 41 -9.10 5.34 11.29
CA TYR A 41 -9.61 4.01 11.66
C TYR A 41 -8.66 3.20 12.54
N GLY A 42 -7.36 3.46 12.47
CA GLY A 42 -6.35 2.80 13.29
C GLY A 42 -6.04 3.50 14.61
N TYR A 43 -6.70 4.63 14.88
CA TYR A 43 -6.62 5.31 16.16
C TYR A 43 -7.43 4.57 17.21
N SER A 44 -6.77 4.22 18.31
CA SER A 44 -7.40 3.68 19.51
C SER A 44 -6.64 4.25 20.70
N GLU A 45 -7.33 4.65 21.78
CA GLU A 45 -6.64 5.05 23.03
C GLU A 45 -5.71 3.94 23.54
N LYS A 46 -6.05 2.67 23.27
CA LYS A 46 -5.21 1.50 23.56
C LYS A 46 -3.93 1.43 22.71
N ALA A 47 -3.92 2.06 21.53
CA ALA A 47 -2.76 2.15 20.65
C ALA A 47 -1.76 3.23 21.07
N VAL A 48 -2.23 4.30 21.73
CA VAL A 48 -1.40 5.42 22.20
C VAL A 48 -0.53 5.02 23.41
N ALA A 49 -0.98 4.05 24.20
CA ALA A 49 -0.23 3.55 25.36
C ALA A 49 1.04 2.74 24.99
N SER A 50 1.14 2.22 23.77
CA SER A 50 2.32 1.51 23.26
C SER A 50 3.16 2.45 22.39
N ASN A 51 3.91 3.36 23.01
CA ASN A 51 4.71 4.39 22.32
C ASN A 51 6.00 3.84 21.68
N GLN A 52 5.87 2.97 20.69
CA GLN A 52 6.89 2.71 19.68
C GLN A 52 6.23 2.92 18.31
N MET A 53 6.85 3.75 17.47
CA MET A 53 6.31 4.21 16.19
C MET A 53 5.62 3.08 15.40
N GLY A 54 4.35 3.30 15.04
CA GLY A 54 3.73 2.66 13.88
C GLY A 54 3.00 1.33 14.06
N GLN A 55 3.14 0.63 15.20
CA GLN A 55 2.74 -0.78 15.29
C GLN A 55 1.81 -1.07 16.46
N SER A 56 0.64 -0.45 16.44
CA SER A 56 -0.42 -0.92 17.32
C SER A 56 -1.11 -2.12 16.68
N LEU A 57 -1.71 -2.99 17.51
CA LEU A 57 -2.75 -3.96 17.10
C LEU A 57 -3.82 -3.35 16.17
N TRP A 58 -3.91 -2.02 16.12
CA TRP A 58 -4.92 -1.23 15.46
C TRP A 58 -4.42 -0.55 14.18
N ARG A 59 -3.13 -0.54 13.85
CA ARG A 59 -2.63 0.03 12.58
C ARG A 59 -2.20 -1.03 11.57
N GLY A 60 -1.91 -2.23 12.06
CA GLY A 60 -1.39 -3.31 11.24
C GLY A 60 0.11 -3.17 10.97
N PRO A 61 0.68 -4.08 10.18
CA PRO A 61 2.10 -4.14 9.90
C PRO A 61 2.55 -2.98 9.00
N SER A 62 3.84 -2.63 9.05
CA SER A 62 4.39 -1.52 8.26
C SER A 62 4.18 -1.70 6.76
N TRP A 63 4.37 -2.92 6.22
CA TRP A 63 4.08 -3.22 4.82
C TRP A 63 2.62 -2.97 4.43
N TRP A 64 1.66 -3.12 5.36
CA TRP A 64 0.25 -2.85 5.09
C TRP A 64 0.00 -1.36 5.00
N MET A 65 0.55 -0.60 5.95
CA MET A 65 0.38 0.85 6.04
C MET A 65 0.91 1.55 4.77
N GLU A 66 2.18 1.35 4.45
CA GLU A 66 2.80 1.96 3.27
C GLU A 66 2.30 1.30 1.98
N GLY A 67 2.24 -0.04 1.96
CA GLY A 67 1.86 -0.78 0.76
C GLY A 67 0.44 -0.50 0.30
N SER A 68 -0.53 -0.38 1.22
CA SER A 68 -1.90 -0.03 0.85
C SER A 68 -2.04 1.44 0.46
N ALA A 69 -1.27 2.35 1.06
CA ALA A 69 -1.23 3.74 0.63
C ALA A 69 -0.68 3.87 -0.80
N THR A 70 0.44 3.20 -1.11
CA THR A 70 1.05 3.16 -2.45
C THR A 70 0.13 2.49 -3.47
N PHE A 71 -0.48 1.36 -3.12
CA PHE A 71 -1.36 0.64 -4.03
C PHE A 71 -2.64 1.44 -4.34
N VAL A 72 -3.33 1.94 -3.31
CA VAL A 72 -4.60 2.64 -3.49
C VAL A 72 -4.40 3.96 -4.22
N SER A 73 -3.34 4.71 -3.92
CA SER A 73 -3.05 5.97 -4.64
C SER A 73 -2.80 5.74 -6.13
N SER A 74 -1.92 4.79 -6.48
CA SER A 74 -1.63 4.44 -7.88
C SER A 74 -2.87 3.92 -8.61
N LEU A 75 -3.68 3.05 -7.98
CA LEU A 75 -4.91 2.52 -8.57
C LEU A 75 -5.97 3.62 -8.76
N TYR A 76 -6.17 4.48 -7.77
CA TYR A 76 -7.12 5.58 -7.85
C TYR A 76 -6.74 6.56 -8.96
N CYS A 77 -5.47 6.93 -9.06
CA CYS A 77 -4.95 7.76 -10.15
C CYS A 77 -5.21 7.13 -11.52
N TYR A 78 -5.02 5.82 -11.66
CA TYR A 78 -5.30 5.10 -12.90
C TYR A 78 -6.80 5.13 -13.27
N GLN A 79 -7.68 5.00 -12.27
CA GLN A 79 -9.13 5.07 -12.46
C GLN A 79 -9.66 6.49 -12.71
N ASN A 80 -8.86 7.53 -12.43
CA ASN A 80 -9.24 8.93 -12.55
C ASN A 80 -8.25 9.70 -13.44
N PRO A 81 -8.19 9.39 -14.75
CA PRO A 81 -7.21 10.00 -15.67
C PRO A 81 -7.36 11.52 -15.81
N VAL A 82 -8.52 12.08 -15.45
CA VAL A 82 -8.78 13.53 -15.37
C VAL A 82 -7.74 14.27 -14.49
N LEU A 83 -7.18 13.59 -13.48
CA LEU A 83 -6.16 14.15 -12.58
C LEU A 83 -4.83 14.47 -13.28
N PHE A 84 -4.63 13.94 -14.49
CA PHE A 84 -3.41 14.09 -15.28
C PHE A 84 -3.65 14.86 -16.59
N GLU A 85 -4.81 15.51 -16.78
CA GLU A 85 -5.13 16.24 -18.02
C GLU A 85 -4.13 17.35 -18.35
N ASP A 86 -3.57 18.01 -17.33
CA ASP A 86 -2.59 19.09 -17.46
C ASP A 86 -1.12 18.61 -17.34
N ILE A 87 -0.89 17.31 -17.24
CA ILE A 87 0.45 16.71 -17.13
C ILE A 87 0.80 16.00 -18.43
N THR A 88 2.00 16.27 -18.96
CA THR A 88 2.47 15.67 -20.22
C THR A 88 2.49 14.14 -20.17
N ASP A 89 2.96 13.59 -19.06
CA ASP A 89 3.01 12.15 -18.83
C ASP A 89 1.69 11.64 -18.23
N ARG A 90 1.06 10.69 -18.90
CA ARG A 90 -0.22 10.11 -18.45
C ARG A 90 -0.01 8.95 -17.49
N TRP A 91 -0.86 8.87 -16.48
CA TRP A 91 -0.97 7.70 -15.61
C TRP A 91 -2.02 6.71 -16.15
N ASP A 92 -1.74 6.17 -17.34
CA ASP A 92 -2.61 5.19 -17.98
C ASP A 92 -2.32 3.75 -17.51
N TRP A 93 -2.97 2.78 -18.14
CA TRP A 93 -2.83 1.38 -17.79
C TRP A 93 -1.40 0.86 -18.04
N GLU A 94 -0.68 1.40 -19.02
CA GLU A 94 0.70 0.99 -19.34
C GLU A 94 1.66 1.49 -18.27
N ALA A 95 1.51 2.75 -17.87
CA ALA A 95 2.27 3.36 -16.78
C ALA A 95 2.04 2.61 -15.47
N TYR A 96 0.78 2.36 -15.11
CA TYR A 96 0.43 1.62 -13.89
C TYR A 96 0.93 0.17 -13.92
N SER A 97 0.82 -0.52 -15.07
CA SER A 97 1.36 -1.89 -15.21
C SER A 97 2.90 -1.92 -15.07
N ARG A 98 3.60 -0.92 -15.60
CA ARG A 98 5.06 -0.79 -15.47
C ARG A 98 5.48 -0.54 -14.03
N ASP A 99 4.72 0.27 -13.30
CA ASP A 99 4.91 0.54 -11.88
C ASP A 99 4.80 -0.75 -11.04
N LEU A 100 3.73 -1.52 -11.21
CA LEU A 100 3.56 -2.81 -10.54
C LEU A 100 4.65 -3.83 -10.91
N ASN A 101 5.08 -3.88 -12.17
CA ASN A 101 6.21 -4.75 -12.55
C ASN A 101 7.53 -4.30 -11.90
N THR A 102 7.73 -3.00 -11.71
CA THR A 102 8.88 -2.44 -11.01
C THR A 102 8.85 -2.84 -9.54
N HIS A 103 7.70 -2.68 -8.87
CA HIS A 103 7.52 -3.12 -7.49
C HIS A 103 7.76 -4.62 -7.31
N LEU A 104 7.20 -5.47 -8.18
CA LEU A 104 7.45 -6.91 -8.15
C LEU A 104 8.93 -7.24 -8.31
N ASN A 105 9.61 -6.59 -9.25
CA ASN A 105 11.03 -6.82 -9.51
C ASN A 105 11.89 -6.40 -8.31
N ASN A 106 11.61 -5.23 -7.72
CA ASN A 106 12.29 -4.71 -6.53
C ASN A 106 12.12 -5.68 -5.35
N TYR A 107 10.88 -6.09 -5.07
CA TYR A 107 10.59 -7.06 -4.02
C TYR A 107 11.31 -8.40 -4.25
N LYS A 108 11.30 -8.95 -5.48
CA LYS A 108 12.02 -10.21 -5.78
C LYS A 108 13.53 -10.09 -5.61
N LYS A 109 14.12 -8.95 -5.97
CA LYS A 109 15.57 -8.69 -5.83
C LYS A 109 16.03 -8.59 -4.38
N SER A 110 15.16 -8.15 -3.47
CA SER A 110 15.46 -8.05 -2.04
C SER A 110 15.82 -9.39 -1.39
N ARG A 111 15.33 -10.51 -1.94
CA ARG A 111 15.47 -11.87 -1.41
C ARG A 111 15.02 -12.02 0.06
N LYS A 112 14.14 -11.15 0.54
CA LYS A 112 13.48 -11.25 1.84
C LYS A 112 11.99 -11.59 1.68
N THR A 113 11.34 -11.81 2.79
CA THR A 113 9.89 -12.03 2.86
C THR A 113 9.19 -10.78 3.37
N ILE A 114 7.95 -10.55 2.94
CA ILE A 114 7.14 -9.41 3.40
C ILE A 114 6.89 -9.45 4.92
N GLN A 115 6.94 -10.63 5.53
CA GLN A 115 6.86 -10.78 6.98
C GLN A 115 8.03 -10.08 7.70
N GLN A 116 9.17 -9.90 7.03
CA GLN A 116 10.32 -9.14 7.54
C GLN A 116 10.18 -7.62 7.31
N GLY A 117 9.00 -7.14 6.95
CA GLY A 117 8.59 -5.74 7.00
C GLY A 117 7.33 -5.57 7.86
N ALA A 118 7.10 -6.51 8.79
CA ALA A 118 5.88 -6.56 9.55
C ALA A 118 5.95 -5.76 10.85
N THR A 119 7.12 -5.54 11.43
CA THR A 119 7.34 -4.90 12.74
C THR A 119 8.08 -3.54 12.69
N TYR A 120 8.15 -2.83 13.82
CA TYR A 120 9.00 -1.62 13.95
C TYR A 120 10.49 -1.98 13.91
N ASP A 121 10.88 -3.07 14.57
CA ASP A 121 12.26 -3.56 14.54
C ASP A 121 12.65 -4.01 13.11
N ASP A 122 11.73 -4.65 12.40
CA ASP A 122 11.90 -4.96 10.98
C ASP A 122 12.16 -3.70 10.15
N TRP A 123 11.43 -2.60 10.39
CA TRP A 123 11.66 -1.33 9.70
C TRP A 123 13.10 -0.85 9.89
N ASN A 124 13.55 -0.77 11.15
CA ASN A 124 14.91 -0.30 11.46
C ASN A 124 15.98 -1.20 10.83
N LEU A 125 15.77 -2.52 10.83
CA LEU A 125 16.67 -3.46 10.15
C LEU A 125 16.70 -3.22 8.64
N LEU A 126 15.54 -3.07 8.02
CA LEU A 126 15.44 -2.77 6.59
C LEU A 126 16.05 -1.42 6.24
N GLU A 127 15.96 -0.41 7.11
CA GLU A 127 16.57 0.90 6.89
C GLU A 127 18.10 0.79 6.87
N ASN A 128 18.67 0.05 7.82
CA ASN A 128 20.12 -0.24 7.84
C ASN A 128 20.60 -1.02 6.61
N GLU A 129 19.73 -1.85 6.03
CA GLU A 129 20.03 -2.61 4.81
C GLU A 129 19.66 -1.86 3.52
N ASN A 130 19.09 -0.65 3.62
CA ASN A 130 18.53 0.10 2.49
C ASN A 130 17.52 -0.72 1.67
N LEU A 131 16.62 -1.43 2.36
CA LEU A 131 15.59 -2.33 1.80
C LEU A 131 14.16 -1.97 2.19
N VAL A 132 13.95 -0.82 2.86
CA VAL A 132 12.61 -0.33 3.22
C VAL A 132 11.73 -0.21 1.98
N HIS A 133 12.23 0.41 0.91
CA HIS A 133 11.46 0.62 -0.31
C HIS A 133 11.09 -0.71 -1.01
N GLU A 134 11.99 -1.68 -1.03
CA GLU A 134 11.80 -2.97 -1.68
C GLU A 134 10.79 -3.86 -0.94
N ILE A 135 10.79 -3.83 0.39
CA ILE A 135 9.94 -4.72 1.20
C ILE A 135 8.62 -4.05 1.58
N ILE A 136 8.68 -2.84 2.13
CA ILE A 136 7.54 -2.19 2.75
C ILE A 136 6.66 -1.54 1.69
N TYR A 137 7.24 -0.75 0.79
CA TYR A 137 6.51 -0.08 -0.28
C TYR A 137 6.23 -1.03 -1.45
N SER A 138 7.29 -1.58 -2.05
CA SER A 138 7.16 -2.43 -3.24
C SER A 138 6.53 -3.79 -2.91
N GLY A 139 7.03 -4.49 -1.90
CA GLY A 139 6.41 -5.73 -1.43
C GLY A 139 4.98 -5.52 -0.92
N GLY A 140 4.75 -4.45 -0.15
CA GLY A 140 3.42 -4.08 0.35
C GLY A 140 2.40 -3.77 -0.74
N SER A 141 2.79 -3.04 -1.79
CA SER A 141 1.93 -2.75 -2.93
C SER A 141 1.52 -4.03 -3.67
N ILE A 142 2.48 -4.94 -3.93
CA ILE A 142 2.19 -6.24 -4.58
C ILE A 142 1.36 -7.17 -3.67
N ALA A 143 1.54 -7.08 -2.35
CA ALA A 143 0.66 -7.75 -1.39
C ALA A 143 -0.78 -7.24 -1.49
N CYS A 144 -0.98 -5.93 -1.62
CA CYS A 144 -2.31 -5.36 -1.82
C CYS A 144 -2.93 -5.80 -3.15
N VAL A 145 -2.14 -5.92 -4.22
CA VAL A 145 -2.60 -6.54 -5.49
C VAL A 145 -3.10 -7.96 -5.26
N PHE A 146 -2.35 -8.79 -4.52
CA PHE A 146 -2.78 -10.17 -4.21
C PHE A 146 -4.09 -10.21 -3.41
N LEU A 147 -4.26 -9.29 -2.47
CA LEU A 147 -5.45 -9.19 -1.62
C LEU A 147 -6.67 -8.68 -2.40
N ILE A 148 -6.51 -7.64 -3.21
CA ILE A 148 -7.63 -7.11 -3.99
C ILE A 148 -8.10 -8.09 -5.08
N GLN A 149 -7.23 -8.99 -5.55
CA GLN A 149 -7.62 -10.11 -6.43
C GLN A 149 -8.62 -11.07 -5.76
N GLN A 150 -8.63 -11.15 -4.43
CA GLN A 150 -9.58 -11.99 -3.69
C GLN A 150 -10.95 -11.33 -3.59
N CYS A 151 -11.02 -10.02 -3.35
CA CYS A 151 -12.29 -9.31 -3.16
C CYS A 151 -12.85 -8.68 -4.45
N ARG A 152 -12.03 -8.53 -5.50
CA ARG A 152 -12.37 -8.04 -6.85
C ARG A 152 -13.00 -6.65 -6.90
N SER A 153 -12.87 -5.84 -5.85
CA SER A 153 -13.40 -4.48 -5.80
C SER A 153 -12.57 -3.65 -4.84
N LEU A 154 -12.25 -2.42 -5.23
CA LEU A 154 -11.58 -1.47 -4.36
C LEU A 154 -12.47 -1.11 -3.16
N GLN A 155 -13.78 -0.95 -3.38
CA GLN A 155 -14.73 -0.71 -2.29
C GLN A 155 -14.63 -1.80 -1.21
N LYS A 156 -14.68 -3.08 -1.61
CA LYS A 156 -14.54 -4.21 -0.68
C LYS A 156 -13.16 -4.29 -0.03
N PHE A 157 -12.10 -3.93 -0.75
CA PHE A 157 -10.76 -3.83 -0.16
C PHE A 157 -10.73 -2.79 0.97
N MET A 158 -11.41 -1.65 0.79
CA MET A 158 -11.48 -0.56 1.77
C MET A 158 -12.38 -0.86 2.97
N GLU A 159 -13.29 -1.85 2.90
CA GLU A 159 -14.17 -2.25 4.02
C GLU A 159 -13.40 -2.79 5.24
N ILE A 160 -12.12 -3.14 5.10
CA ILE A 160 -11.29 -3.50 6.25
C ILE A 160 -11.15 -2.36 7.27
N PHE A 161 -10.99 -1.11 6.81
CA PHE A 161 -10.62 -0.01 7.70
C PHE A 161 -11.68 0.26 8.78
N PRO A 162 -12.99 0.37 8.46
CA PRO A 162 -14.02 0.51 9.48
C PRO A 162 -14.10 -0.62 10.50
N LEU A 163 -13.61 -1.83 10.17
CA LEU A 163 -13.60 -2.97 11.10
C LEU A 163 -12.46 -2.89 12.12
N ILE A 164 -11.35 -2.26 11.75
CA ILE A 164 -10.16 -2.17 12.59
C ILE A 164 -10.46 -1.64 13.99
N PRO A 165 -11.14 -0.50 14.21
CA PRO A 165 -11.40 0.03 15.55
C PRO A 165 -12.37 -0.84 16.38
N GLU A 166 -13.14 -1.72 15.74
CA GLU A 166 -14.09 -2.61 16.42
C GLU A 166 -13.44 -3.91 16.92
N ILE A 167 -12.64 -4.55 16.05
CA ILE A 167 -12.16 -5.92 16.27
C ILE A 167 -10.64 -6.08 16.20
N GLY A 168 -9.91 -4.99 15.97
CA GLY A 168 -8.46 -5.01 15.78
C GLY A 168 -8.05 -5.43 14.37
N TRP A 169 -6.84 -5.05 13.95
CA TRP A 169 -6.38 -5.22 12.57
C TRP A 169 -6.33 -6.68 12.13
N GLY A 170 -5.83 -7.60 12.98
CA GLY A 170 -5.68 -9.01 12.62
C GLY A 170 -7.02 -9.71 12.34
N GLU A 171 -8.03 -9.48 13.18
CA GLU A 171 -9.37 -10.05 12.95
C GLU A 171 -10.11 -9.32 11.83
N ALA A 172 -9.92 -8.01 11.66
CA ALA A 172 -10.42 -7.27 10.50
C ALA A 172 -9.85 -7.83 9.18
N PHE A 173 -8.54 -8.05 9.12
CA PHE A 173 -7.85 -8.67 7.98
C PHE A 173 -8.45 -10.04 7.64
N LYS A 174 -8.61 -10.89 8.67
CA LYS A 174 -9.19 -12.22 8.50
C LYS A 174 -10.64 -12.17 8.01
N LYS A 175 -11.45 -11.23 8.52
CA LYS A 175 -12.84 -11.04 8.11
C LYS A 175 -12.95 -10.54 6.67
N SER A 176 -12.10 -9.59 6.27
CA SER A 176 -12.10 -8.99 4.93
C SER A 176 -11.54 -9.91 3.84
N PHE A 177 -10.50 -10.69 4.15
CA PHE A 177 -9.79 -11.49 3.14
C PHE A 177 -9.96 -13.00 3.30
N GLY A 178 -10.76 -13.44 4.28
CA GLY A 178 -11.09 -14.85 4.50
C GLY A 178 -9.90 -15.72 4.91
N MET A 179 -8.80 -15.11 5.37
CA MET A 179 -7.61 -15.84 5.83
C MET A 179 -6.86 -15.08 6.93
N PRO A 180 -6.27 -15.77 7.92
CA PRO A 180 -5.40 -15.12 8.89
C PRO A 180 -4.11 -14.63 8.22
N VAL A 181 -3.46 -13.63 8.83
CA VAL A 181 -2.26 -12.97 8.27
C VAL A 181 -1.10 -13.95 8.05
N GLU A 182 -0.95 -14.95 8.91
CA GLU A 182 0.08 -15.99 8.80
C GLU A 182 -0.13 -16.86 7.55
N ALA A 183 -1.39 -17.18 7.25
CA ALA A 183 -1.73 -17.91 6.03
C ALA A 183 -1.53 -17.04 4.79
N PHE A 184 -1.81 -15.73 4.90
CA PHE A 184 -1.52 -14.76 3.85
C PHE A 184 -0.03 -14.74 3.52
N TYR A 185 0.88 -14.63 4.50
CA TYR A 185 2.33 -14.59 4.22
C TYR A 185 2.81 -15.80 3.40
N MET A 186 2.34 -17.00 3.73
CA MET A 186 2.67 -18.20 2.97
C MET A 186 2.10 -18.19 1.54
N LYS A 187 0.84 -17.78 1.38
CA LYS A 187 0.18 -17.73 0.07
C LYS A 187 0.79 -16.65 -0.83
N PHE A 188 1.09 -15.49 -0.25
CA PHE A 188 1.71 -14.38 -0.94
C PHE A 188 3.10 -14.76 -1.48
N GLN A 189 3.92 -15.44 -0.68
CA GLN A 189 5.24 -15.89 -1.15
C GLN A 189 5.15 -16.90 -2.30
N LYS A 190 4.16 -17.81 -2.27
CA LYS A 190 3.89 -18.70 -3.40
C LYS A 190 3.42 -17.93 -4.64
N PHE A 191 2.58 -16.91 -4.46
CA PHE A 191 2.12 -16.04 -5.54
C PHE A 191 3.30 -15.33 -6.22
N VAL A 192 4.17 -14.66 -5.44
CA VAL A 192 5.33 -13.92 -5.96
C VAL A 192 6.38 -14.84 -6.62
N ALA A 193 6.57 -16.06 -6.09
CA ALA A 193 7.47 -17.03 -6.70
C ALA A 193 7.06 -17.36 -8.14
N ASN A 194 5.76 -17.52 -8.39
CA ASN A 194 5.19 -17.85 -9.70
C ASN A 194 4.92 -16.62 -10.58
N ALA A 195 4.82 -15.43 -9.98
CA ALA A 195 4.66 -14.16 -10.67
C ALA A 195 5.84 -13.88 -11.61
N LYS A 196 5.53 -13.56 -12.87
CA LYS A 196 6.50 -13.13 -13.86
C LYS A 196 6.56 -11.62 -13.88
N VAL A 197 7.77 -11.07 -13.83
CA VAL A 197 8.00 -9.66 -14.18
C VAL A 197 7.86 -9.58 -15.69
N SER A 198 6.80 -8.93 -16.18
CA SER A 198 6.67 -8.70 -17.62
C SER A 198 7.51 -7.49 -18.01
N LYS A 199 8.41 -7.68 -18.98
CA LYS A 199 9.11 -6.57 -19.66
C LYS A 199 8.34 -6.08 -20.88
N GLU A 200 7.39 -6.87 -21.34
CA GLU A 200 6.49 -6.55 -22.45
C GLU A 200 5.21 -5.95 -21.86
N THR A 201 4.68 -4.90 -22.50
CA THR A 201 3.41 -4.29 -22.12
C THR A 201 2.32 -5.36 -22.21
N PRO A 202 1.75 -5.86 -21.09
CA PRO A 202 0.71 -6.89 -21.15
C PRO A 202 -0.50 -6.35 -21.91
N SER A 203 -1.35 -7.16 -22.51
CA SER A 203 -2.63 -6.62 -22.99
C SER A 203 -3.43 -6.01 -21.82
N GLU A 204 -4.35 -5.07 -22.06
CA GLU A 204 -5.18 -4.45 -21.01
C GLU A 204 -5.90 -5.50 -20.11
N LYS A 205 -6.20 -6.68 -20.69
CA LYS A 205 -6.79 -7.83 -19.98
C LYS A 205 -5.82 -8.60 -19.07
N GLU A 206 -4.52 -8.45 -19.30
CA GLU A 206 -3.41 -9.08 -18.57
C GLU A 206 -2.75 -8.14 -17.55
N SER A 207 -3.23 -6.90 -17.44
CA SER A 207 -2.84 -5.99 -16.35
C SER A 207 -3.11 -6.67 -15.00
N TRP A 208 -2.17 -6.52 -14.06
CA TRP A 208 -2.24 -7.04 -12.69
C TRP A 208 -3.58 -6.77 -11.99
N CYS A 209 -4.22 -5.65 -12.35
CA CYS A 209 -5.52 -5.20 -11.85
C CYS A 209 -6.60 -5.10 -12.94
N GLY A 210 -6.40 -5.65 -14.14
CA GLY A 210 -7.34 -5.58 -15.26
C GLY A 210 -8.72 -6.23 -14.99
N PHE A 211 -8.85 -6.96 -13.87
CA PHE A 211 -10.12 -7.48 -13.38
C PHE A 211 -10.99 -6.44 -12.66
N LEU A 212 -10.42 -5.32 -12.19
CA LEU A 212 -11.11 -4.23 -11.48
C LEU A 212 -11.84 -3.29 -12.44
N LYS A 213 -12.54 -3.83 -13.45
CA LYS A 213 -13.36 -3.04 -14.39
C LYS A 213 -14.59 -2.47 -13.69
N GLU A 214 -14.38 -1.55 -12.76
CA GLU A 214 -15.38 -0.57 -12.40
C GLU A 214 -15.12 0.63 -13.31
N ARG A 215 -15.95 0.72 -14.35
CA ARG A 215 -16.10 1.90 -15.22
C ARG A 215 -17.15 2.81 -14.63
#